data_AF-A0A1F9A2B2-F1
#
_entry.id   AF-A0A1F9A2B2-F1
#
_cell.length_a   1.000
_cell.length_b   1.000
_cell.length_c   1.000
_cell.angle_alpha   90.00
_cell.angle_beta   90.00
_cell.angle_gamma   90.00
#
_symmetry.space_group_name_H-M   'P 1'
#
loop_
_entity.id
_entity.type
_entity.pdbx_description
1 polymer ?
#
loop_
_entity_poly.entity_id
_entity_poly.type
_entity_poly.pdbx_seq_one_letter_code
_entity_poly.pdbx_strand_id
1 'polypeptide(L)'
;MDRCKGNPHKKIISILSLTGCLVLGGCLPPKTIITLPEAPLDHKTKVIVPAKQSPSEEQIKLEKLLRQLEETEQRLLETQRKTEEALKKVENATEKTDEAADRIQKAQEKIEAVERKENP
;
A
#
# COMPACT_ATOMS: atom_id res chain seq x y z
N MET A 1 -17.26 -47.06 4.94
CA MET A 1 -16.89 -46.68 6.31
C MET A 1 -15.95 -45.50 6.24
N ASP A 2 -16.51 -44.37 6.65
CA ASP A 2 -15.98 -43.02 6.68
C ASP A 2 -14.67 -42.85 7.46
N ARG A 3 -13.83 -41.92 7.00
CA ARG A 3 -13.37 -40.77 7.82
C ARG A 3 -12.71 -39.71 6.93
N CYS A 4 -13.53 -38.80 6.40
CA CYS A 4 -13.11 -37.47 5.98
C CYS A 4 -12.91 -36.58 7.21
N LYS A 5 -11.79 -35.85 7.30
CA LYS A 5 -11.65 -34.67 8.18
C LYS A 5 -10.51 -33.76 7.73
N GLY A 6 -10.88 -32.55 7.28
CA GLY A 6 -10.05 -31.33 7.18
C GLY A 6 -9.07 -31.28 6.00
N ASN A 7 -8.91 -30.20 5.23
CA ASN A 7 -9.33 -28.81 5.36
C ASN A 7 -9.23 -28.18 3.94
N PRO A 8 -10.13 -27.25 3.54
CA PRO A 8 -10.19 -26.67 2.21
C PRO A 8 -9.23 -25.49 2.07
N HIS A 9 -9.00 -25.05 0.83
CA HIS A 9 -8.18 -23.89 0.43
C HIS A 9 -6.68 -24.12 0.24
N LYS A 10 -6.33 -24.91 -0.78
CA LYS A 10 -5.16 -24.60 -1.61
C LYS A 10 -5.65 -24.14 -2.98
N LYS A 11 -6.00 -22.86 -3.09
CA LYS A 11 -6.17 -22.22 -4.41
C LYS A 11 -4.78 -22.01 -4.98
N ILE A 12 -4.44 -22.82 -5.95
CA ILE A 12 -3.37 -22.61 -6.92
C ILE A 12 -3.72 -21.33 -7.69
N ILE A 13 -2.87 -20.32 -7.63
CA ILE A 13 -2.74 -19.34 -8.73
C ILE A 13 -1.26 -19.17 -8.99
N SER A 14 -0.78 -20.01 -9.89
CA SER A 14 0.49 -19.88 -10.59
C SER A 14 0.41 -18.64 -11.48
N ILE A 15 1.19 -17.60 -11.17
CA ILE A 15 1.30 -16.39 -12.00
C ILE A 15 2.29 -16.72 -13.12
N LEU A 16 1.79 -17.30 -14.21
CA LEU A 16 2.58 -17.54 -15.41
C LEU A 16 1.71 -17.30 -16.65
N SER A 17 2.12 -16.29 -17.41
CA SER A 17 1.93 -16.14 -18.86
C SER A 17 0.52 -15.94 -19.39
N LEU A 18 0.23 -14.73 -19.91
CA LEU A 18 -0.62 -14.52 -21.09
C LEU A 18 -0.55 -13.04 -21.53
N THR A 19 0.65 -12.60 -21.90
CA THR A 19 0.81 -11.52 -22.88
C THR A 19 0.50 -12.10 -24.25
N GLY A 20 -0.73 -11.94 -24.74
CA GLY A 20 -1.07 -12.38 -26.09
C GLY A 20 -2.55 -12.24 -26.47
N CYS A 21 -2.80 -11.30 -27.39
CA CYS A 21 -3.93 -11.22 -28.32
C CYS A 21 -5.32 -10.80 -27.82
N LEU A 22 -5.73 -9.58 -28.19
CA LEU A 22 -7.02 -9.39 -28.89
C LEU A 22 -6.88 -8.24 -29.91
N VAL A 23 -6.59 -8.59 -31.16
CA VAL A 23 -6.79 -7.74 -32.34
C VAL A 23 -7.90 -8.38 -33.16
N LEU A 24 -9.11 -7.85 -33.06
CA LEU A 24 -10.27 -7.95 -33.98
C LEU A 24 -11.17 -6.76 -33.56
N GLY A 25 -11.68 -5.82 -34.35
CA GLY A 25 -11.98 -5.72 -35.78
C GLY A 25 -13.41 -5.13 -35.92
N GLY A 26 -13.54 -3.89 -36.42
CA GLY A 26 -14.80 -3.21 -36.84
C GLY A 26 -15.57 -2.46 -35.74
N CYS A 27 -16.17 -1.26 -35.91
CA CYS A 27 -16.57 -0.45 -37.07
C CYS A 27 -16.58 1.08 -36.72
N LEU A 28 -16.30 1.91 -37.73
CA LEU A 28 -16.40 3.39 -37.79
C LEU A 28 -17.88 3.89 -37.69
N PRO A 29 -18.21 5.21 -37.51
CA PRO A 29 -17.86 6.25 -38.50
C PRO A 29 -17.73 7.70 -37.89
N PRO A 30 -17.82 8.81 -38.67
CA PRO A 30 -16.72 9.76 -38.83
C PRO A 30 -17.08 11.23 -38.46
N LYS A 31 -16.06 12.09 -38.40
CA LYS A 31 -16.08 13.56 -38.67
C LYS A 31 -17.35 14.33 -38.29
N THR A 32 -17.35 14.98 -37.13
CA THR A 32 -18.12 16.21 -36.93
C THR A 32 -17.19 17.40 -37.14
N ILE A 33 -17.38 18.08 -38.28
CA ILE A 33 -16.75 19.35 -38.62
C ILE A 33 -17.23 20.38 -37.60
N ILE A 34 -16.32 20.91 -36.76
CA ILE A 34 -16.60 22.12 -35.97
C ILE A 34 -16.45 23.29 -36.95
N THR A 35 -17.53 23.60 -37.68
CA THR A 35 -17.62 24.86 -38.40
C THR A 35 -18.03 25.92 -37.38
N LEU A 36 -17.06 26.76 -37.01
CA LEU A 36 -17.31 28.03 -36.34
C LEU A 36 -18.07 28.95 -37.32
N PRO A 37 -19.08 29.70 -36.86
CA PRO A 37 -19.27 31.04 -37.37
C PRO A 37 -19.07 32.07 -36.27
N GLU A 38 -18.14 33.00 -36.51
CA GLU A 38 -17.89 34.18 -35.68
C GLU A 38 -19.05 35.20 -35.71
N ALA A 39 -19.45 35.65 -34.51
CA ALA A 39 -20.02 36.97 -34.10
C ALA A 39 -21.36 37.46 -34.72
N PRO A 40 -22.07 38.51 -34.20
CA PRO A 40 -21.79 39.43 -33.07
C PRO A 40 -23.00 39.81 -32.14
N LEU A 41 -22.65 40.32 -30.93
CA LEU A 41 -23.29 41.36 -30.09
C LEU A 41 -24.77 41.31 -29.58
N ASP A 42 -24.87 41.72 -28.29
CA ASP A 42 -26.00 42.31 -27.56
C ASP A 42 -27.24 41.47 -27.19
N HIS A 43 -27.27 41.01 -25.93
CA HIS A 43 -28.33 41.32 -24.96
C HIS A 43 -28.02 40.74 -23.57
N LYS A 44 -27.78 41.65 -22.62
CA LYS A 44 -28.07 41.55 -21.18
C LYS A 44 -28.13 40.12 -20.60
N THR A 45 -26.98 39.46 -20.47
CA THR A 45 -26.87 38.21 -19.72
C THR A 45 -27.07 38.53 -18.24
N LYS A 46 -28.30 38.32 -17.75
CA LYS A 46 -28.57 38.21 -16.32
C LYS A 46 -27.71 37.05 -15.83
N VAL A 47 -26.63 37.35 -15.11
CA VAL A 47 -25.86 36.35 -14.36
C VAL A 47 -26.81 35.77 -13.33
N ILE A 48 -27.47 34.68 -13.71
CA ILE A 48 -28.08 33.78 -12.76
C ILE A 48 -26.89 33.13 -12.07
N VAL A 49 -26.49 33.68 -10.93
CA VAL A 49 -25.71 32.94 -9.94
C VAL A 49 -26.54 31.69 -9.68
N PRO A 50 -26.07 30.47 -10.01
CA PRO A 50 -26.82 29.29 -9.63
C PRO A 50 -26.93 29.33 -8.10
N ALA A 51 -28.18 29.46 -7.64
CA ALA A 51 -28.54 29.32 -6.24
C ALA A 51 -27.83 28.07 -5.70
N LYS A 52 -27.19 28.22 -4.53
CA LYS A 52 -26.54 27.14 -3.80
C LYS A 52 -27.38 25.86 -3.95
N GLN A 53 -26.91 24.93 -4.76
CA GLN A 53 -27.50 23.60 -4.83
C GLN A 53 -27.29 23.03 -3.43
N SER A 54 -28.38 22.80 -2.69
CA SER A 54 -28.32 22.02 -1.46
C SER A 54 -27.56 20.74 -1.78
N PRO A 55 -26.46 20.42 -1.06
CA PRO A 55 -25.70 19.23 -1.36
C PRO A 55 -26.67 18.04 -1.33
N SER A 56 -26.71 17.29 -2.43
CA SER A 56 -27.53 16.08 -2.48
C SER A 56 -27.05 15.13 -1.36
N GLU A 57 -27.92 14.26 -0.88
CA GLU A 57 -27.56 13.30 0.17
C GLU A 57 -26.31 12.48 -0.17
N GLU A 58 -26.05 12.28 -1.45
CA GLU A 58 -24.85 11.63 -1.99
C GLU A 58 -23.58 12.45 -1.77
N GLN A 59 -23.63 13.78 -1.94
CA GLN A 59 -22.49 14.67 -1.64
C GLN A 59 -22.16 14.64 -0.15
N ILE A 60 -23.16 14.64 0.72
CA ILE A 60 -22.96 14.54 2.17
C ILE A 60 -22.33 13.18 2.55
N LYS A 61 -22.80 12.09 1.93
CA LYS A 61 -22.21 10.75 2.12
C LYS A 61 -20.76 10.70 1.62
N LEU A 62 -20.47 11.32 0.48
CA LEU A 62 -19.12 11.37 -0.09
C LEU A 62 -18.17 12.16 0.80
N GLU A 63 -18.57 13.34 1.28
CA GLU A 63 -17.78 14.15 2.22
C GLU A 63 -17.50 13.40 3.53
N LYS A 64 -18.49 12.66 4.04
CA LYS A 64 -18.30 11.81 5.22
C LYS A 64 -17.28 10.70 4.97
N LEU A 65 -17.36 10.02 3.82
CA LEU A 65 -16.41 8.97 3.44
C LEU A 65 -14.99 9.53 3.27
N LEU A 66 -14.84 10.71 2.67
CA LEU A 66 -13.55 11.38 2.55
C LEU A 66 -12.94 11.69 3.91
N ARG A 67 -13.73 12.23 4.85
CA ARG A 67 -13.26 12.47 6.22
C ARG A 67 -12.82 11.17 6.91
N GLN A 68 -13.59 10.10 6.77
CA GLN A 68 -13.23 8.79 7.33
C GLN A 68 -11.95 8.21 6.71
N LEU A 69 -11.75 8.44 5.41
CA LEU A 69 -10.53 8.03 4.71
C LEU A 69 -9.32 8.78 5.26
N GLU A 70 -9.40 10.09 5.40
CA GLU A 70 -8.34 10.93 5.97
C GLU A 70 -7.99 10.51 7.41
N GLU A 71 -8.99 10.27 8.26
CA GLU A 71 -8.78 9.77 9.62
C GLU A 71 -8.10 8.39 9.63
N THR A 72 -8.47 7.51 8.69
CA THR A 72 -7.89 6.18 8.57
C THR A 72 -6.44 6.26 8.09
N GLU A 73 -6.15 7.14 7.14
CA GLU A 73 -4.80 7.41 6.64
C GLU A 73 -3.89 7.94 7.74
N GLN A 74 -4.36 8.91 8.53
CA GLN A 74 -3.59 9.44 9.67
C GLN A 74 -3.25 8.35 10.70
N ARG A 75 -4.22 7.49 11.03
CA ARG A 75 -4.00 6.36 11.94
C ARG A 75 -3.02 5.33 11.38
N LEU A 76 -3.06 5.10 10.06
CA LEU A 76 -2.13 4.21 9.39
C LEU A 76 -0.70 4.77 9.46
N LEU A 77 -0.51 6.06 9.18
CA LEU A 77 0.79 6.73 9.28
C LEU A 77 1.35 6.68 10.70
N GLU A 78 0.52 6.93 11.71
CA GLU A 78 0.93 6.83 13.12
C GLU A 78 1.37 5.39 13.47
N THR A 79 0.62 4.39 13.01
CA THR A 79 0.94 2.97 13.23
C THR A 79 2.23 2.58 12.53
N GLN A 80 2.44 3.04 11.30
CA GLN A 80 3.66 2.80 10.55
C GLN A 80 4.87 3.38 11.29
N ARG A 81 4.79 4.63 11.75
CA ARG A 81 5.87 5.26 12.51
C ARG A 81 6.21 4.49 13.79
N LYS A 82 5.20 4.07 14.56
CA LYS A 82 5.42 3.24 15.76
C LYS A 82 6.10 1.91 15.43
N THR A 83 5.75 1.32 14.29
CA THR A 83 6.35 0.06 13.82
C THR A 83 7.82 0.27 13.44
N GLU A 84 8.15 1.34 12.73
CA GLU A 84 9.54 1.70 12.40
C GLU A 84 10.38 1.95 13.65
N GLU A 85 9.84 2.66 14.64
CA GLU A 85 10.51 2.87 15.92
C GLU A 85 10.74 1.56 16.70
N ALA A 86 9.79 0.62 16.63
CA ALA A 86 9.92 -0.69 17.24
C ALA A 86 10.98 -1.55 16.53
N LEU A 87 11.00 -1.54 15.20
CA LEU A 87 12.02 -2.25 14.40
C LEU A 87 13.43 -1.76 14.74
N LYS A 88 13.62 -0.44 14.82
CA LYS A 88 14.92 0.15 15.20
C LYS A 88 15.39 -0.30 16.60
N LYS A 89 14.47 -0.48 17.54
CA LYS A 89 14.81 -1.01 18.87
C LYS A 89 15.24 -2.47 18.81
N VAL A 90 14.58 -3.28 17.97
CA VAL A 90 14.93 -4.69 17.78
C VAL A 90 16.29 -4.82 17.09
N GLU A 91 16.56 -4.02 16.07
CA GLU A 91 17.86 -3.98 15.39
C GLU A 91 18.99 -3.66 16.39
N ASN A 92 18.83 -2.59 17.17
CA ASN A 92 19.81 -2.22 18.20
C ASN A 92 19.98 -3.30 19.28
N ALA A 93 18.92 -4.01 19.65
CA ALA A 93 19.00 -5.09 20.63
C ALA A 93 19.73 -6.32 20.06
N THR A 94 19.54 -6.58 18.77
CA THR A 94 20.22 -7.67 18.04
C THR A 94 21.71 -7.39 17.96
N GLU A 95 22.10 -6.18 17.55
CA GLU A 95 23.52 -5.78 17.49
C GLU A 95 24.22 -5.95 18.84
N LYS A 96 23.60 -5.50 19.93
CA LYS A 96 24.16 -5.67 21.29
C LYS A 96 24.26 -7.13 21.71
N THR A 97 23.35 -7.98 21.24
CA THR A 97 23.37 -9.41 21.53
C THR A 97 24.52 -10.09 20.80
N ASP A 98 24.74 -9.73 19.53
CA ASP A 98 25.86 -10.23 18.73
C ASP A 98 27.20 -9.80 19.34
N GLU A 99 27.34 -8.53 19.74
CA GLU A 99 28.52 -8.05 20.46
C GLU A 99 28.78 -8.82 21.76
N ALA A 100 27.72 -9.15 22.52
CA ALA A 100 27.84 -9.92 23.74
C ALA A 100 28.27 -11.37 23.45
N ALA A 101 27.72 -12.00 22.42
CA ALA A 101 28.08 -13.34 21.98
C ALA A 101 29.56 -13.40 21.58
N ASP A 102 30.04 -12.43 20.79
CA ASP A 102 31.44 -12.30 20.40
C ASP A 102 32.38 -12.22 21.61
N ARG A 103 31.98 -11.45 22.63
CA ARG A 103 32.77 -11.30 23.86
C ARG A 103 32.82 -12.61 24.66
N ILE A 104 31.71 -13.33 24.73
CA ILE A 104 31.64 -14.63 25.39
C ILE A 104 32.52 -15.64 24.66
N GLN A 105 32.43 -15.72 23.33
CA GLN A 105 33.26 -16.61 22.53
C GLN A 105 34.75 -16.35 22.76
N LYS A 106 35.17 -15.07 22.68
CA LYS A 106 36.58 -14.69 22.95
C LYS A 106 37.03 -15.04 24.37
N ALA A 107 36.12 -14.98 25.35
CA ALA A 107 36.45 -15.38 26.72
C ALA A 107 36.60 -16.91 26.84
N GLN A 108 35.73 -17.68 26.20
CA GLN A 108 35.82 -19.15 26.13
C GLN A 108 37.13 -19.59 25.47
N GLU A 109 37.48 -19.02 24.32
CA GLU A 109 38.74 -19.32 23.62
C GLU A 109 39.97 -19.08 24.52
N LYS A 110 39.94 -18.02 25.35
CA LYS A 110 41.01 -17.75 26.31
C LYS A 110 41.06 -18.78 27.43
N ILE A 111 39.91 -19.19 27.97
CA ILE A 111 39.83 -20.21 29.01
C ILE A 111 40.39 -21.54 28.48
N GLU A 112 39.92 -21.98 27.31
CA GLU A 112 40.41 -23.21 26.67
C GLU A 112 41.91 -23.16 26.36
N ALA A 113 42.43 -21.99 26.01
CA ALA A 113 43.87 -21.80 25.77
C ALA A 113 44.69 -21.87 27.08
N VAL A 114 44.13 -21.43 28.21
CA VAL A 114 44.77 -21.59 29.53
C VAL A 114 44.72 -23.05 29.97
N GLU A 115 43.56 -23.71 29.88
CA GLU A 115 43.41 -25.13 30.25
C GLU A 115 44.36 -26.03 29.46
N ARG A 116 44.51 -25.79 28.15
CA ARG A 116 45.50 -26.52 27.32
C ARG A 116 46.95 -26.29 27.72
N LYS A 117 47.27 -25.14 28.31
CA LYS A 117 48.63 -24.84 28.81
C LYS A 117 48.88 -25.44 30.18
N GLU A 118 47.85 -25.55 31.02
CA GLU A 118 47.93 -26.13 32.35
C GLU A 118 47.91 -27.67 32.34
N ASN A 119 47.37 -28.28 31.28
CA ASN A 119 47.36 -29.74 31.08
C ASN A 119 47.87 -30.11 29.66
N PRO A 120 49.19 -29.98 29.39
CA PRO A 120 49.79 -30.13 28.06
C PRO A 120 49.89 -31.57 27.54
#